data_AF-A0A946IW81-F1
#
_entry.id   AF-A0A946IW81-F1
#
_cell.length_a   1.000
_cell.length_b   1.000
_cell.length_c   1.000
_cell.angle_alpha   90.00
_cell.angle_beta   90.00
_cell.angle_gamma   90.00
#
_symmetry.space_group_name_H-M   'P 1'
#
loop_
_entity.id
_entity.type
_entity.pdbx_description
1 polymer ?
#
loop_
_entity_poly.entity_id
_entity_poly.type
_entity_poly.pdbx_seq_one_letter_code
_entity_poly.pdbx_strand_id
1 'polypeptide(L)'
;MEKVVRNLLEVIPNEHLVGIDSITLFDKPQQKKYSDAQGMYWKKYELQPARIEIFLGNIYGEYYFKKFLMPSRWKWKLAGVLYHEIGHHYRHFTHGINKKQNEDFAEKYKKEIRRKKYPYLVYLVKPLRPVIRWLLRVWPE
;
A
#
# COMPACT_ATOMS: atom_id res chain seq x y z
N MET A 1 -10.39 11.46 -5.49
CA MET A 1 -9.33 10.55 -4.96
C MET A 1 -9.59 10.22 -3.50
N GLU A 2 -9.88 11.23 -2.68
CA GLU A 2 -10.24 11.07 -1.26
C GLU A 2 -11.28 9.97 -0.99
N LYS A 3 -12.42 9.95 -1.72
CA LYS A 3 -13.44 8.89 -1.58
C LYS A 3 -12.88 7.47 -1.74
N VAL A 4 -11.89 7.28 -2.62
CA VAL A 4 -11.25 5.99 -2.83
C VAL A 4 -10.38 5.63 -1.64
N VAL A 5 -9.58 6.57 -1.13
CA VAL A 5 -8.75 6.34 0.07
C VAL A 5 -9.62 6.04 1.28
N ARG A 6 -10.70 6.81 1.51
CA ARG A 6 -11.66 6.54 2.58
C ARG A 6 -12.26 5.14 2.48
N ASN A 7 -12.68 4.73 1.28
CA ASN A 7 -13.16 3.37 1.07
C ASN A 7 -12.10 2.29 1.33
N LEU A 8 -10.82 2.55 1.03
CA LEU A 8 -9.72 1.64 1.36
C LEU A 8 -9.46 1.57 2.87
N LEU A 9 -9.73 2.65 3.62
CA LEU A 9 -9.55 2.68 5.07
C LEU A 9 -10.66 1.91 5.81
N GLU A 10 -11.87 1.79 5.26
CA GLU A 10 -13.01 1.09 5.90
C GLU A 10 -12.73 -0.37 6.31
N VAL A 11 -11.79 -1.05 5.64
CA VAL A 11 -11.43 -2.45 5.97
C VAL A 11 -10.40 -2.54 7.10
N ILE A 12 -9.80 -1.41 7.48
CA ILE A 12 -8.73 -1.34 8.46
C ILE A 12 -9.35 -1.15 9.84
N PRO A 13 -9.01 -1.98 10.84
CA PRO A 13 -9.43 -1.75 12.22
C PRO A 13 -8.99 -0.35 12.70
N ASN A 14 -9.88 0.38 13.36
CA ASN A 14 -9.61 1.73 13.83
C ASN A 14 -8.36 1.79 14.74
N GLU A 15 -8.13 0.74 15.53
CA GLU A 15 -6.95 0.56 16.39
C GLU A 15 -5.63 0.67 15.61
N HIS A 16 -5.61 0.24 14.35
CA HIS A 16 -4.41 0.29 13.51
C HIS A 16 -4.15 1.68 12.90
N LEU A 17 -5.10 2.60 13.06
CA LEU A 17 -5.00 4.00 12.62
C LEU A 17 -4.71 4.96 13.77
N VAL A 18 -4.80 4.49 15.02
CA VAL A 18 -4.58 5.30 16.22
C VAL A 18 -3.17 5.88 16.21
N GLY A 19 -3.07 7.20 16.32
CA GLY A 19 -1.79 7.91 16.33
C GLY A 19 -1.31 8.36 14.95
N ILE A 20 -2.00 7.97 13.87
CA ILE A 20 -1.88 8.63 12.56
C ILE A 20 -2.73 9.89 12.60
N ASP A 21 -2.11 11.04 12.38
CA ASP A 21 -2.79 12.32 12.28
C ASP A 21 -3.38 12.54 10.89
N SER A 22 -2.60 12.25 9.85
CA SER A 22 -2.98 12.53 8.47
C SER A 22 -2.43 11.52 7.48
N ILE A 23 -3.20 11.31 6.41
CA ILE A 23 -2.81 10.57 5.21
C ILE A 23 -2.92 11.54 4.03
N THR A 24 -1.78 12.00 3.53
CA THR A 24 -1.70 13.05 2.53
C THR A 24 -1.27 12.49 1.19
N LEU A 25 -1.96 12.91 0.13
CA LEU A 25 -1.64 12.52 -1.25
C LEU A 25 -0.82 13.62 -1.90
N PHE A 26 0.36 13.28 -2.37
CA PHE A 26 1.26 14.17 -3.08
C PHE A 26 1.46 13.70 -4.51
N ASP A 27 1.66 14.63 -5.44
CA ASP A 27 2.03 14.24 -6.80
C ASP A 27 3.46 13.70 -6.88
N LYS A 28 4.41 14.31 -6.16
CA LYS A 28 5.82 13.88 -6.14
C LYS A 28 6.40 13.96 -4.73
N PRO A 29 7.45 13.17 -4.43
CA PRO A 29 8.22 13.30 -3.20
C PRO A 29 8.86 14.68 -3.10
N GLN A 30 8.76 15.32 -1.93
CA GLN A 30 9.39 16.64 -1.71
C GLN A 30 10.91 16.55 -1.63
N GLN A 31 11.45 15.43 -1.15
CA GLN A 31 12.89 15.22 -1.02
C GLN A 31 13.41 14.31 -2.14
N LYS A 32 14.47 14.75 -2.84
CA LYS A 32 15.10 13.97 -3.93
C LYS A 32 15.56 12.58 -3.50
N LYS A 33 15.93 12.40 -2.23
CA LYS A 33 16.34 11.09 -1.66
C LYS A 33 15.26 10.01 -1.80
N TYR A 34 13.99 10.42 -1.85
CA TYR A 34 12.84 9.53 -1.93
C TYR A 34 12.16 9.60 -3.31
N SER A 35 12.89 10.01 -4.36
CA SER A 35 12.35 10.20 -5.71
C SER A 35 11.60 8.98 -6.24
N ASP A 36 11.99 7.78 -5.82
CA ASP A 36 11.45 6.51 -6.33
C ASP A 36 10.42 5.89 -5.36
N ALA A 37 10.22 6.49 -4.18
CA ALA A 37 9.30 5.98 -3.18
C ALA A 37 7.84 6.17 -3.64
N GLN A 38 7.00 5.16 -3.43
CA GLN A 38 5.57 5.25 -3.76
C GLN A 38 4.73 5.75 -2.58
N GLY A 39 5.25 5.63 -1.36
CA GLY A 39 4.70 6.18 -0.14
C GLY A 39 5.75 6.21 0.96
N MET A 40 5.45 6.92 2.03
CA MET A 40 6.29 7.03 3.21
C MET A 40 5.45 7.19 4.46
N TYR A 41 5.76 6.37 5.45
CA TYR A 41 5.35 6.56 6.83
C TYR A 41 6.38 7.41 7.60
N TRP A 42 5.92 8.54 8.12
CA TRP A 42 6.67 9.38 9.06
C TRP A 42 6.22 9.07 10.48
N LYS A 43 7.16 8.61 11.29
CA LYS A 43 6.95 8.34 12.72
C LYS A 43 6.71 9.65 13.46
N LYS A 44 5.95 9.58 14.56
CA LYS A 44 5.84 10.70 15.49
C LYS A 44 7.23 11.06 16.00
N TYR A 45 7.60 12.32 15.87
CA TYR A 45 8.89 12.84 16.33
C TYR A 45 8.65 14.20 17.00
N GLU A 46 8.97 14.29 18.29
CA GLU A 46 8.72 15.47 19.12
C GLU A 46 7.25 15.94 19.03
N LEU A 47 7.03 17.16 18.51
CA LEU A 47 5.71 17.77 18.30
C LEU A 47 5.07 17.41 16.96
N GLN A 48 5.79 16.73 16.07
CA GLN A 48 5.23 16.32 14.77
C GLN A 48 4.49 15.00 14.93
N PRO A 49 3.18 14.95 14.61
CA PRO A 49 2.43 13.72 14.69
C PRO A 49 2.83 12.75 13.58
N ALA A 50 2.47 11.47 13.73
CA ALA A 50 2.75 10.47 12.71
C ALA A 50 1.85 10.72 11.49
N ARG A 51 2.44 10.67 10.30
CA ARG A 51 1.73 10.96 9.05
C ARG A 51 2.13 9.97 7.97
N ILE A 52 1.23 9.74 7.03
CA ILE A 52 1.49 8.91 5.84
C ILE A 52 1.42 9.81 4.61
N GLU A 53 2.44 9.72 3.79
CA GLU A 53 2.52 10.43 2.52
C GLU A 53 2.48 9.41 1.38
N ILE A 54 1.62 9.64 0.40
CA ILE A 54 1.47 8.74 -0.76
C ILE A 54 1.78 9.53 -2.02
N PHE A 55 2.75 9.06 -2.80
CA PHE A 55 3.25 9.74 -3.99
C PHE A 55 2.54 9.20 -5.24
N LEU A 56 1.46 9.87 -5.58
CA LEU A 56 0.58 9.55 -6.71
C LEU A 56 1.35 9.47 -8.03
N GLY A 57 2.25 10.40 -8.31
CA GLY A 57 3.07 10.39 -9.53
C GLY A 57 3.94 9.14 -9.66
N ASN A 58 4.44 8.59 -8.56
CA ASN A 58 5.26 7.37 -8.57
C ASN A 58 4.41 6.09 -8.61
N ILE A 59 3.17 6.16 -8.12
CA ILE A 59 2.20 5.09 -8.26
C ILE A 59 1.69 5.01 -9.71
N TYR A 60 1.39 6.16 -10.31
CA TYR A 60 0.83 6.29 -11.65
C TYR A 60 1.89 6.27 -12.76
N GLY A 61 3.12 6.70 -12.48
CA GLY A 61 4.20 6.83 -13.48
C GLY A 61 3.79 7.68 -14.69
N GLU A 62 4.39 7.39 -15.86
CA GLU A 62 3.98 7.93 -17.16
C GLU A 62 2.59 7.43 -17.63
N TYR A 63 1.98 6.48 -16.91
CA TYR A 63 0.73 5.83 -17.28
C TYR A 63 -0.54 6.63 -16.91
N TYR A 64 -0.42 7.95 -16.76
CA TYR A 64 -1.58 8.84 -16.61
C TYR A 64 -2.64 8.59 -17.71
N PHE A 65 -2.21 8.27 -18.93
CA PHE A 65 -3.09 7.94 -20.06
C PHE A 65 -3.74 6.54 -19.98
N LYS A 66 -3.08 5.52 -19.43
CA LYS A 66 -3.66 4.16 -19.30
C LYS A 66 -4.59 3.99 -18.09
N LYS A 67 -4.79 5.06 -17.30
CA LYS A 67 -5.76 5.10 -16.18
C LYS A 67 -7.18 4.72 -16.62
N PHE A 68 -7.52 5.02 -17.87
CA PHE A 68 -8.82 4.68 -18.46
C PHE A 68 -8.97 3.20 -18.80
N LEU A 69 -7.90 2.55 -19.28
CA LEU A 69 -7.96 1.14 -19.69
C LEU A 69 -8.15 0.18 -18.50
N MET A 70 -7.60 0.49 -17.31
CA MET A 70 -7.63 -0.44 -16.17
C MET A 70 -7.86 0.25 -14.82
N PRO A 71 -9.07 0.78 -14.56
CA PRO A 71 -9.40 1.49 -13.33
C PRO A 71 -9.21 0.65 -12.05
N SER A 72 -9.25 -0.68 -12.15
CA SER A 72 -9.05 -1.57 -11.00
C SER A 72 -7.57 -1.76 -10.63
N ARG A 73 -6.64 -1.66 -11.59
CA ARG A 73 -5.21 -1.89 -11.33
C ARG A 73 -4.60 -0.79 -10.47
N TRP A 74 -4.91 0.48 -10.76
CA TRP A 74 -4.37 1.59 -9.99
C TRP A 74 -4.92 1.60 -8.55
N LYS A 75 -6.21 1.29 -8.36
CA LYS A 75 -6.80 1.15 -7.01
C LYS A 75 -6.10 0.05 -6.22
N TRP A 76 -5.77 -1.06 -6.88
CA TRP A 76 -5.05 -2.16 -6.26
C TRP A 76 -3.62 -1.80 -5.87
N LYS A 77 -2.91 -1.03 -6.71
CA LYS A 77 -1.56 -0.52 -6.41
C LYS A 77 -1.58 0.50 -5.27
N LEU A 78 -2.51 1.45 -5.32
CA LEU A 78 -2.73 2.44 -4.25
C LEU A 78 -3.04 1.76 -2.91
N ALA A 79 -3.95 0.78 -2.92
CA ALA A 79 -4.27 -0.02 -1.74
C ALA A 79 -3.03 -0.76 -1.21
N GLY A 80 -2.20 -1.30 -2.11
CA GLY A 80 -0.94 -1.94 -1.76
C GLY A 80 0.00 -1.01 -1.00
N VAL A 81 0.24 0.20 -1.52
CA VAL A 81 1.11 1.20 -0.86
C VAL A 81 0.51 1.64 0.47
N LEU A 82 -0.77 2.03 0.48
CA LEU A 82 -1.46 2.49 1.69
C LEU A 82 -1.40 1.45 2.82
N TYR A 83 -1.72 0.19 2.53
CA TYR A 83 -1.70 -0.85 3.56
C TYR A 83 -0.27 -1.20 4.00
N HIS A 84 0.72 -1.04 3.12
CA HIS A 84 2.13 -1.22 3.49
C HIS A 84 2.57 -0.17 4.53
N GLU A 85 2.30 1.10 4.25
CA GLU A 85 2.65 2.20 5.17
C GLU A 85 1.89 2.12 6.50
N ILE A 86 0.61 1.73 6.47
CA ILE A 86 -0.16 1.47 7.70
C ILE A 86 0.41 0.28 8.46
N GLY A 87 0.90 -0.75 7.76
CA GLY A 87 1.61 -1.88 8.37
C GLY A 87 2.86 -1.43 9.11
N HIS A 88 3.65 -0.52 8.52
CA HIS A 88 4.80 0.11 9.20
C HIS A 88 4.38 0.92 10.42
N HIS A 89 3.31 1.69 10.32
CA HIS A 89 2.77 2.44 11.44
C HIS A 89 2.34 1.52 12.59
N TYR A 90 1.44 0.59 12.32
CA TYR A 90 0.89 -0.32 13.33
C TYR A 90 1.98 -1.15 14.00
N ARG A 91 2.97 -1.60 13.22
CA ARG A 91 4.12 -2.32 13.79
C ARG A 91 4.95 -1.43 14.71
N HIS A 92 5.25 -0.20 14.27
CA HIS A 92 6.02 0.74 15.08
C HIS A 92 5.27 1.15 16.36
N PHE A 93 3.95 1.30 16.27
CA PHE A 93 3.08 1.63 17.39
C PHE A 93 3.00 0.50 18.42
N THR A 94 2.95 -0.76 17.97
CA THR A 94 2.78 -1.94 18.85
C THR A 94 4.09 -2.57 19.32
N HIS A 95 5.19 -2.46 18.56
CA HIS A 95 6.43 -3.17 18.84
C HIS A 95 7.69 -2.38 18.42
N GLY A 96 8.69 -2.30 19.31
CA GLY A 96 10.01 -1.71 19.03
C GLY A 96 11.01 -2.71 18.43
N ILE A 97 10.83 -3.10 17.16
CA ILE A 97 11.57 -4.24 16.57
C ILE A 97 12.48 -3.84 15.40
N ASN A 98 13.50 -4.69 15.14
CA ASN A 98 14.50 -4.63 14.08
C ASN A 98 13.91 -4.42 12.66
N LYS A 99 14.63 -3.66 11.82
CA LYS A 99 14.22 -3.16 10.50
C LYS A 99 13.80 -4.27 9.52
N LYS A 100 14.49 -5.41 9.48
CA LYS A 100 14.15 -6.51 8.56
C LYS A 100 12.77 -7.12 8.86
N GLN A 101 12.46 -7.31 10.14
CA GLN A 101 11.17 -7.83 10.57
C GLN A 101 10.04 -6.82 10.36
N ASN A 102 10.36 -5.52 10.28
CA ASN A 102 9.40 -4.46 9.99
C ASN A 102 8.89 -4.54 8.53
N GLU A 103 9.78 -4.76 7.57
CA GLU A 103 9.40 -4.93 6.15
C GLU A 103 8.54 -6.18 5.94
N ASP A 104 8.97 -7.31 6.51
CA ASP A 104 8.23 -8.57 6.42
C ASP A 104 6.83 -8.46 7.03
N PHE A 105 6.71 -7.71 8.13
CA PHE A 105 5.43 -7.45 8.77
C PHE A 105 4.54 -6.58 7.88
N ALA A 106 5.04 -5.45 7.37
CA ALA A 106 4.28 -4.56 6.50
C ALA A 106 3.79 -5.28 5.23
N GLU A 107 4.63 -6.13 4.65
CA GLU A 107 4.28 -6.95 3.48
C GLU A 107 3.17 -7.98 3.80
N LYS A 108 3.26 -8.65 4.95
CA LYS A 108 2.23 -9.59 5.42
C LYS A 108 0.92 -8.86 5.72
N TYR A 109 0.98 -7.75 6.42
CA TYR A 109 -0.17 -6.91 6.77
C TYR A 109 -0.89 -6.42 5.51
N LYS A 110 -0.15 -5.88 4.53
CA LYS A 110 -0.68 -5.50 3.22
C LYS A 110 -1.44 -6.64 2.56
N LYS A 111 -0.85 -7.84 2.52
CA LYS A 111 -1.49 -9.02 1.91
C LYS A 111 -2.78 -9.40 2.63
N GLU A 112 -2.80 -9.34 3.95
CA GLU A 112 -3.97 -9.68 4.76
C GLU A 112 -5.12 -8.69 4.55
N ILE A 113 -4.88 -7.39 4.74
CA ILE A 113 -5.91 -6.35 4.56
C ILE A 113 -6.44 -6.34 3.12
N ARG A 114 -5.57 -6.58 2.13
CA ARG A 114 -5.98 -6.67 0.73
C ARG A 114 -6.87 -7.88 0.44
N ARG A 115 -6.62 -9.02 1.09
CA ARG A 115 -7.50 -10.20 0.99
C ARG A 115 -8.87 -9.92 1.62
N LYS A 116 -8.90 -9.22 2.75
CA LYS A 116 -10.14 -8.77 3.42
C LYS A 116 -10.93 -7.81 2.52
N LYS A 117 -10.27 -6.85 1.86
CA LYS A 117 -10.94 -5.86 0.98
C LYS A 117 -11.45 -6.46 -0.33
N TYR A 118 -10.70 -7.38 -0.92
CA TYR A 118 -10.98 -7.96 -2.23
C TYR A 118 -11.08 -9.49 -2.19
N PRO A 119 -12.06 -10.06 -1.44
CA PRO A 119 -12.18 -11.51 -1.30
C PRO A 119 -12.44 -12.18 -2.66
N TYR A 120 -13.29 -11.58 -3.49
CA TYR A 120 -13.64 -12.09 -4.82
C TYR A 120 -12.42 -12.29 -5.74
N LEU A 121 -11.42 -11.39 -5.68
CA LEU A 121 -10.18 -11.53 -6.44
C LEU A 121 -9.39 -12.77 -6.00
N VAL A 122 -9.39 -13.09 -4.70
CA VAL A 122 -8.76 -14.31 -4.19
C VAL A 122 -9.48 -15.54 -4.70
N TYR A 123 -10.82 -15.53 -4.68
CA TYR A 123 -11.63 -16.64 -5.18
C TYR A 123 -11.47 -16.85 -6.69
N LEU A 124 -11.42 -15.79 -7.49
CA LEU A 124 -11.24 -15.87 -8.95
C LEU A 124 -9.83 -16.34 -9.36
N VAL A 125 -8.78 -15.88 -8.68
CA VAL A 125 -7.40 -16.20 -9.07
C VAL A 125 -6.95 -17.56 -8.56
N LYS A 126 -7.52 -18.06 -7.45
CA LYS A 126 -7.19 -19.38 -6.86
C LYS A 126 -7.28 -20.55 -7.85
N PRO A 127 -8.38 -20.77 -8.60
CA PRO A 127 -8.48 -21.89 -9.55
C PRO A 127 -7.55 -21.74 -10.76
N LEU A 128 -7.15 -20.50 -11.09
CA LEU A 128 -6.23 -20.21 -12.21
C LEU A 128 -4.74 -20.33 -11.81
N ARG A 129 -4.42 -20.53 -10.53
CA ARG A 129 -3.04 -20.68 -10.03
C ARG A 129 -2.17 -21.71 -10.76
N PRO A 130 -2.64 -22.93 -11.12
CA PRO A 130 -1.81 -23.87 -11.87
C PRO A 130 -1.45 -23.33 -13.25
N VAL A 131 -2.40 -22.68 -13.95
CA VAL A 131 -2.19 -22.08 -15.27
C VAL A 131 -1.22 -20.90 -15.19
N ILE A 132 -1.40 -20.02 -14.19
CA ILE A 132 -0.50 -18.87 -13.97
C ILE A 132 0.92 -19.35 -13.66
N ARG A 133 1.09 -20.38 -12.81
CA ARG A 133 2.41 -20.96 -12.51
C ARG A 133 3.07 -21.58 -13.74
N TRP A 134 2.27 -22.24 -14.58
CA TRP A 134 2.77 -22.80 -15.84
C TRP A 134 3.21 -21.68 -16.80
N LEU A 135 2.39 -20.64 -17.00
CA LEU A 135 2.73 -19.49 -17.85
C LEU A 135 4.00 -18.77 -17.39
N LEU A 136 4.14 -18.50 -16.08
CA LEU A 136 5.34 -17.86 -15.51
C LEU A 136 6.60 -18.73 -15.62
N ARG A 137 6.44 -20.06 -15.75
CA ARG A 137 7.56 -20.98 -15.98
C ARG A 137 7.97 -21.03 -17.47
N VAL A 138 7.02 -20.86 -18.38
CA VAL A 138 7.24 -20.92 -19.84
C VAL A 138 7.73 -19.59 -20.40
N TRP A 139 7.42 -18.47 -19.75
CA TRP A 139 7.88 -17.13 -20.13
C TRP A 139 8.68 -16.46 -19.00
N PRO A 140 9.92 -16.90 -18.74
CA PRO A 140 10.84 -16.11 -17.94
C PRO A 140 11.33 -14.93 -18.80
N GLU A 141 11.09 -13.70 -18.34
CA GLU A 141 11.88 -12.54 -18.79
C GLU A 141 13.31 -12.65 -18.26
#